data_AF-A0A661D6H8-F1
#
_entry.id   AF-A0A661D6H8-F1
#
_cell.length_a   1.000
_cell.length_b   1.000
_cell.length_c   1.000
_cell.angle_alpha   90.00
_cell.angle_beta   90.00
_cell.angle_gamma   90.00
#
_symmetry.space_group_name_H-M   'P 1'
#
loop_
_entity.id
_entity.type
_entity.pdbx_description
1 polymer ?
#
loop_
_entity_poly.entity_id
_entity_poly.type
_entity_poly.pdbx_seq_one_letter_code
_entity_poly.pdbx_strand_id
1 'polypeptide(L)'
;MRKNKSKSASEFLSTSLELLTERGEQYDEEGGERSMAATITAFNAITKRDLTESEGWLLMEVLKNVRQWQVPEAYHQDSAEDGVSYSALKAEALSNNR
;
A
#
# COMPACT_ATOMS: atom_id res chain seq x y z
N MET A 1 -5.51 -31.11 -14.14
CA MET A 1 -5.77 -29.68 -13.88
C MET A 1 -5.28 -29.35 -12.47
N ARG A 2 -4.24 -28.52 -12.31
CA ARG A 2 -3.87 -28.00 -10.98
C ARG A 2 -4.93 -26.98 -10.58
N LYS A 3 -5.71 -27.26 -9.53
CA LYS A 3 -6.58 -26.24 -8.91
C LYS A 3 -5.65 -25.16 -8.36
N ASN A 4 -5.73 -23.94 -8.89
CA ASN A 4 -5.14 -22.79 -8.20
C ASN A 4 -5.84 -22.67 -6.85
N LYS A 5 -5.11 -22.84 -5.76
CA LYS A 5 -5.63 -22.68 -4.41
C LYS A 5 -5.85 -21.18 -4.19
N SER A 6 -7.10 -20.77 -3.94
CA SER A 6 -7.43 -19.39 -3.57
C SER A 6 -6.81 -19.06 -2.22
N LYS A 7 -6.13 -17.91 -2.09
CA LYS A 7 -5.70 -17.38 -0.79
C LYS A 7 -6.94 -16.98 0.02
N SER A 8 -6.96 -17.36 1.28
CA SER A 8 -7.90 -16.86 2.29
C SER A 8 -7.56 -15.44 2.73
N ALA A 9 -8.52 -14.74 3.34
CA ALA A 9 -8.28 -13.41 3.90
C ALA A 9 -7.10 -13.39 4.89
N SER A 10 -6.98 -14.43 5.72
CA SER A 10 -5.86 -14.57 6.66
C SER A 10 -4.52 -14.74 5.94
N GLU A 11 -4.47 -15.50 4.84
CA GLU A 11 -3.25 -15.63 4.04
C GLU A 11 -2.83 -14.29 3.40
N PHE A 12 -3.78 -13.44 2.99
CA PHE A 12 -3.45 -12.08 2.53
C PHE A 12 -2.90 -11.20 3.65
N LEU A 13 -3.48 -11.26 4.85
CA LEU A 13 -2.98 -10.52 6.01
C LEU A 13 -1.56 -10.98 6.38
N SER A 14 -1.30 -12.29 6.37
CA SER A 14 0.05 -12.84 6.60
C SER A 14 1.05 -12.34 5.56
N THR A 15 0.71 -12.41 4.27
CA THR A 15 1.58 -11.89 3.20
C THR A 15 1.84 -10.39 3.38
N SER A 16 0.82 -9.61 3.74
CA SER A 16 0.97 -8.18 3.99
C SER A 16 1.91 -7.90 5.17
N LEU A 17 1.76 -8.63 6.27
CA LEU A 17 2.64 -8.51 7.44
C LEU A 17 4.10 -8.80 7.07
N GLU A 18 4.36 -9.87 6.32
CA GLU A 18 5.70 -10.24 5.85
C GLU A 18 6.31 -9.10 5.02
N LEU A 19 5.58 -8.59 4.02
CA LEU A 19 6.02 -7.50 3.15
C LEU A 19 6.31 -6.21 3.92
N LEU A 20 5.46 -5.86 4.89
CA LEU A 20 5.64 -4.66 5.70
C LEU A 20 6.84 -4.80 6.64
N THR A 21 7.09 -5.99 7.17
CA THR A 21 8.25 -6.28 8.03
C THR A 21 9.54 -6.21 7.23
N GLU A 22 9.63 -6.87 6.07
CA GLU A 22 10.81 -6.83 5.21
C GLU A 22 11.13 -5.39 4.75
N ARG A 23 10.09 -4.62 4.41
CA ARG A 23 10.25 -3.20 4.11
C ARG A 23 10.74 -2.40 5.33
N GLY A 24 10.20 -2.67 6.51
CA GLY A 24 10.65 -2.05 7.76
C GLY A 24 12.14 -2.27 8.01
N GLU A 25 12.62 -3.51 7.85
CA GLU A 25 14.05 -3.86 8.00
C GLU A 25 14.95 -3.11 6.99
N GLN A 26 14.48 -2.89 5.76
CA GLN A 26 15.20 -2.09 4.76
C GLN A 26 15.27 -0.60 5.10
N TYR A 27 14.39 -0.10 5.97
CA TYR A 27 14.29 1.31 6.35
C TYR A 27 14.83 1.63 7.74
N ASP A 28 15.15 0.62 8.54
CA ASP A 28 15.79 0.76 9.87
C ASP A 28 17.28 1.18 9.79
N GLU A 29 17.82 1.45 8.59
CA GLU A 29 19.09 2.17 8.44
C GLU A 29 18.90 3.67 8.80
N GLU A 30 19.75 4.18 9.72
CA GLU A 30 19.59 5.47 10.40
C GLU A 30 19.15 6.63 9.47
N GLY A 31 17.89 7.07 9.62
CA GLY A 31 17.33 8.22 8.92
C GLY A 31 16.36 7.91 7.78
N GLY A 32 15.93 6.66 7.60
CA GLY A 32 14.99 6.24 6.55
C GLY A 32 13.63 6.95 6.58
N GLU A 33 13.52 8.12 5.95
CA GLU A 33 12.23 8.70 5.60
C GLU A 33 11.45 7.70 4.72
N ARG A 34 10.21 7.40 5.10
CA ARG A 34 9.36 6.49 4.31
C ARG A 34 9.02 7.11 2.97
N SER A 35 9.05 6.28 1.93
CA SER A 35 8.87 6.70 0.53
C SER A 35 7.58 7.47 0.28
N MET A 36 6.50 7.20 1.00
CA MET A 36 5.24 7.93 0.83
C MET A 36 5.29 9.35 1.37
N ALA A 37 5.85 9.57 2.57
CA ALA A 37 6.01 10.90 3.14
C ALA A 37 6.88 11.80 2.24
N ALA A 38 8.00 11.27 1.75
CA ALA A 38 8.86 11.95 0.79
C ALA A 38 8.13 12.24 -0.55
N THR A 39 7.37 11.26 -1.05
CA THR A 39 6.57 11.41 -2.29
C THR A 39 5.53 12.51 -2.16
N ILE A 40 4.78 12.54 -1.06
CA ILE A 40 3.75 13.54 -0.81
C ILE A 40 4.37 14.93 -0.61
N THR A 41 5.49 15.04 0.10
CA THR A 41 6.24 16.29 0.22
C THR A 41 6.63 16.85 -1.15
N ALA A 42 7.22 16.02 -2.01
CA ALA A 42 7.59 16.42 -3.37
C ALA A 42 6.36 16.78 -4.21
N PHE A 43 5.29 15.97 -4.15
CA PHE A 43 4.05 16.20 -4.89
C PHE A 43 3.42 17.54 -4.52
N ASN A 44 3.31 17.84 -3.23
CA ASN A 44 2.77 19.09 -2.71
C ASN A 44 3.61 20.28 -3.17
N ALA A 45 4.94 20.17 -3.12
CA ALA A 45 5.85 21.23 -3.55
C ALA A 45 5.69 21.58 -5.05
N ILE A 46 5.51 20.56 -5.90
CA ILE A 46 5.33 20.72 -7.36
C ILE A 46 3.94 21.28 -7.67
N THR A 47 2.91 20.71 -7.08
CA THR A 47 1.51 20.97 -7.45
C THR A 47 0.85 22.10 -6.67
N LYS A 48 1.55 22.63 -5.65
CA LYS A 48 1.03 23.63 -4.70
C LYS A 48 -0.24 23.14 -3.99
N ARG A 49 -0.20 21.87 -3.57
CA ARG A 49 -1.25 21.21 -2.78
C ARG A 49 -0.74 20.94 -1.37
N ASP A 50 -1.63 20.41 -0.54
CA ASP A 50 -1.36 20.08 0.86
C ASP A 50 -2.01 18.74 1.21
N LEU A 51 -1.62 17.69 0.47
CA LEU A 51 -2.04 16.32 0.79
C LEU A 51 -1.25 15.80 1.98
N THR A 52 -1.90 14.98 2.79
CA THR A 52 -1.31 14.20 3.87
C THR A 52 -0.74 12.87 3.36
N GLU A 53 0.14 12.24 4.14
CA GLU A 53 0.64 10.89 3.82
C GLU A 53 -0.50 9.87 3.69
N SER A 54 -1.51 9.94 4.58
CA SER A 54 -2.70 9.08 4.53
C SER A 54 -3.51 9.24 3.24
N GLU A 55 -3.58 10.45 2.68
CA GLU A 55 -4.22 10.68 1.38
C GLU A 55 -3.39 10.09 0.24
N GLY A 56 -2.06 10.07 0.36
CA GLY A 56 -1.18 9.34 -0.55
C GLY A 56 -1.46 7.84 -0.57
N TRP A 57 -1.56 7.20 0.59
CA TRP A 57 -1.93 5.79 0.68
C TRP A 57 -3.34 5.50 0.15
N LEU A 58 -4.30 6.39 0.42
CA LEU A 58 -5.65 6.30 -0.16
C LEU A 58 -5.62 6.34 -1.70
N LEU A 59 -4.82 7.22 -2.30
CA LEU A 59 -4.66 7.26 -3.76
C LEU A 59 -4.10 5.94 -4.31
N MET A 60 -3.13 5.33 -3.61
CA MET A 60 -2.55 4.05 -4.00
C MET A 60 -3.54 2.88 -3.88
N GLU A 61 -4.39 2.86 -2.85
CA GLU A 61 -5.51 1.91 -2.76
C GLU A 61 -6.48 2.06 -3.93
N VAL A 62 -6.87 3.30 -4.26
CA VAL A 62 -7.75 3.57 -5.41
C VAL A 62 -7.11 3.07 -6.71
N LEU A 63 -5.82 3.30 -6.92
CA LEU A 63 -5.09 2.79 -8.08
C LEU A 63 -5.14 1.26 -8.18
N LYS A 64 -4.93 0.54 -7.06
CA LYS A 64 -4.96 -0.94 -7.04
C LYS A 64 -6.36 -1.48 -7.31
N ASN A 65 -7.38 -0.83 -6.76
CA ASN A 65 -8.77 -1.13 -7.09
C ASN A 65 -9.04 -0.92 -8.59
N VAL A 66 -8.68 0.24 -9.15
CA VAL A 66 -8.85 0.51 -10.60
C VAL A 66 -8.16 -0.57 -11.45
N ARG A 67 -6.93 -0.97 -11.10
CA ARG A 67 -6.20 -2.04 -11.81
C ARG A 67 -6.90 -3.40 -11.72
N GLN A 68 -7.41 -3.78 -10.55
CA GLN A 68 -8.19 -5.01 -10.41
C GLN A 68 -9.44 -4.99 -11.30
N TRP A 69 -10.11 -3.84 -11.42
CA TRP A 69 -11.34 -3.73 -12.20
C TRP A 69 -11.12 -3.38 -13.68
N GLN A 70 -9.88 -3.19 -14.12
CA GLN A 70 -9.56 -2.87 -15.52
C GLN A 70 -9.83 -4.05 -16.47
N VAL A 71 -9.66 -5.29 -15.99
CA VAL A 71 -10.04 -6.52 -16.69
C VAL A 71 -11.05 -7.26 -15.80
N PRO A 72 -12.37 -6.98 -15.93
CA PRO A 72 -13.39 -7.43 -14.98
C PRO A 72 -13.44 -8.95 -14.78
N GLU A 73 -13.04 -9.72 -15.79
CA GLU A 73 -13.07 -11.18 -15.78
C GLU A 73 -11.79 -11.81 -15.17
N ALA A 74 -10.78 -11.00 -14.83
CA ALA A 74 -9.48 -11.46 -14.38
C ALA A 74 -9.13 -10.99 -12.96
N TYR A 75 -8.78 -11.94 -12.09
CA TYR A 75 -8.18 -11.64 -10.80
C TYR A 75 -6.73 -11.14 -10.98
N HIS A 76 -6.41 -10.01 -10.35
CA HIS A 76 -5.09 -9.40 -10.37
C HIS A 76 -4.43 -9.51 -8.99
N GLN A 77 -3.61 -10.56 -8.80
CA GLN A 77 -3.06 -10.93 -7.50
C GLN A 77 -2.31 -9.79 -6.80
N ASP A 78 -1.44 -9.10 -7.54
CA ASP A 78 -0.68 -7.94 -7.04
C ASP A 78 -1.61 -6.83 -6.53
N SER A 79 -2.76 -6.60 -7.18
CA SER A 79 -3.71 -5.59 -6.74
C SER A 79 -4.37 -5.95 -5.42
N ALA A 80 -4.68 -7.23 -5.21
CA ALA A 80 -5.28 -7.72 -3.98
C ALA A 80 -4.29 -7.68 -2.80
N GLU A 81 -3.04 -8.10 -3.02
CA GLU A 81 -1.99 -8.10 -2.00
C GLU A 81 -1.57 -6.68 -1.58
N ASP A 82 -1.37 -5.79 -2.56
CA ASP A 82 -1.04 -4.39 -2.28
C ASP A 82 -2.21 -3.63 -1.67
N GLY A 83 -3.45 -3.95 -2.03
CA GLY A 83 -4.63 -3.32 -1.43
C GLY A 83 -4.69 -3.50 0.10
N VAL A 84 -4.36 -4.71 0.58
CA VAL A 84 -4.27 -5.00 2.03
C VAL A 84 -3.11 -4.23 2.66
N SER A 85 -1.94 -4.24 2.02
CA SER A 85 -0.74 -3.58 2.54
C SER A 85 -0.88 -2.06 2.61
N TYR A 86 -1.45 -1.43 1.58
CA TYR A 86 -1.70 0.00 1.57
C TYR A 86 -2.79 0.40 2.57
N SER A 87 -3.78 -0.46 2.82
CA SER A 87 -4.76 -0.24 3.88
C SER A 87 -4.12 -0.21 5.27
N ALA A 88 -3.16 -1.09 5.53
CA ALA A 88 -2.41 -1.09 6.79
C ALA A 88 -1.53 0.16 6.93
N LEU A 89 -0.79 0.54 5.88
CA LEU A 89 0.06 1.75 5.87
C LEU A 89 -0.75 3.04 6.00
N LYS A 90 -1.92 3.12 5.35
CA LYS A 90 -2.86 4.22 5.53
C LYS A 90 -3.33 4.33 6.97
N ALA A 91 -3.70 3.21 7.59
CA ALA A 91 -4.16 3.18 8.98
C ALA A 91 -3.06 3.65 9.94
N GLU A 92 -1.82 3.22 9.71
CA GLU A 92 -0.65 3.68 10.48
C GLU A 92 -0.42 5.20 10.32
N ALA A 93 -0.41 5.71 9.08
CA ALA A 93 -0.28 7.15 8.81
C ALA A 93 -1.40 7.98 9.49
N LEU A 94 -2.65 7.48 9.47
CA LEU A 94 -3.77 8.10 10.18
C LEU A 94 -3.60 8.06 11.71
N SER A 95 -2.99 7.00 12.25
CA SER A 95 -2.74 6.90 13.70
C SER A 95 -1.60 7.80 14.18
N ASN A 96 -0.61 8.07 13.33
CA ASN A 96 0.53 8.93 13.65
C ASN A 96 0.15 10.43 13.63
N ASN A 97 -0.85 10.80 12.82
CA ASN A 97 -1.36 12.18 12.73
C ASN A 97 -2.42 12.51 13.81
N ARG A 98 -2.30 11.92 15.02
CA ARG A 98 -3.15 12.22 16.18
C ARG A 98 -2.43 13.02 17.24
#